data_AF-A0A962JKQ5-F1
#
_entry.id   AF-A0A962JKQ5-F1
#
_cell.length_a   1.000
_cell.length_b   1.000
_cell.length_c   1.000
_cell.angle_alpha   90.00
_cell.angle_beta   90.00
_cell.angle_gamma   90.00
#
_symmetry.space_group_name_H-M   'P 1'
#
loop_
_entity.id
_entity.type
_entity.pdbx_description
1 polymer ?
#
loop_
_entity_poly.entity_id
_entity_poly.type
_entity_poly.pdbx_seq_one_letter_code
_entity_poly.pdbx_strand_id
1 'polypeptide(L)'
;TEQKVYPQQVRNGIQFFVEELAFQLKEISEKCAVEFEEKLYQKIVEILRKHLGNGVDAILIINSVNSVIAGLADPKFALEYDALKNLSSGTVLCNSEAIRFMEDAKHSLLTLKSAAANYIYNFMGGLCSEMPVSIAGTIFKDIQERIEELEAQVDNALFTLDRLERMQNDLENM
;
A
#
# COMPACT_ATOMS: atom_id res chain seq x y z
N THR A 1 -2.43 -49.62 20.21
CA THR A 1 -1.34 -48.69 20.54
C THR A 1 -1.97 -47.47 21.16
N GLU A 2 -1.59 -47.09 22.38
CA GLU A 2 -2.19 -45.95 23.10
C GLU A 2 -1.77 -44.64 22.42
N GLN A 3 -2.74 -43.83 21.98
CA GLN A 3 -2.46 -42.57 21.27
C GLN A 3 -2.33 -41.45 22.30
N LYS A 4 -1.15 -40.84 22.40
CA LYS A 4 -0.84 -39.78 23.36
C LYS A 4 -0.53 -38.48 22.65
N VAL A 5 -1.05 -37.37 23.14
CA VAL A 5 -0.77 -36.03 22.63
C VAL A 5 -0.35 -35.12 23.78
N TYR A 6 0.62 -34.25 23.53
CA TYR A 6 1.08 -33.21 24.45
C TYR A 6 0.53 -31.87 23.96
N PRO A 7 -0.61 -31.40 24.50
CA PRO A 7 -1.31 -30.23 23.96
C PRO A 7 -0.43 -28.99 23.89
N GLN A 8 0.43 -28.78 24.88
CA GLN A 8 1.32 -27.63 24.93
C GLN A 8 2.32 -27.60 23.77
N GLN A 9 2.85 -28.74 23.35
CA GLN A 9 3.79 -28.80 22.22
C GLN A 9 3.08 -28.45 20.91
N VAL A 10 1.87 -28.97 20.72
CA VAL A 10 1.06 -28.69 19.53
C VAL A 10 0.65 -27.21 19.50
N ARG A 11 0.22 -26.65 20.64
CA ARG A 11 -0.12 -25.22 20.75
C ARG A 11 1.08 -24.34 20.42
N ASN A 12 2.26 -24.63 20.98
CA ASN A 12 3.48 -23.86 20.69
C ASN A 12 3.85 -23.94 19.20
N GLY A 13 3.72 -25.12 18.58
CA GLY A 13 3.97 -25.29 17.15
C GLY A 13 2.99 -24.51 16.26
N ILE A 14 1.70 -24.53 16.60
CA ILE A 14 0.68 -23.74 15.90
C ILE A 14 0.93 -22.24 16.06
N GLN A 15 1.27 -21.79 17.28
CA GLN A 15 1.59 -20.39 17.55
C GLN A 15 2.77 -19.93 16.71
N PHE A 16 3.88 -20.68 16.74
CA PHE A 16 5.06 -20.38 15.94
C PHE A 16 4.74 -20.33 14.45
N PHE A 17 3.92 -21.28 13.95
CA PHE A 17 3.50 -21.28 12.56
C PHE A 17 2.66 -20.05 12.18
N VAL A 18 1.75 -19.61 13.06
CA VAL A 18 0.93 -18.40 12.83
C VAL A 18 1.81 -17.16 12.78
N GLU A 19 2.75 -17.02 13.71
CA GLU A 19 3.68 -15.89 13.78
C GLU A 19 4.57 -15.84 12.54
N GLU A 20 5.13 -16.98 12.13
CA GLU A 20 5.98 -17.09 10.93
C GLU A 20 5.18 -16.79 9.65
N LEU A 21 3.95 -17.31 9.53
CA LEU A 21 3.08 -17.03 8.40
C LEU A 21 2.72 -15.54 8.33
N ALA A 22 2.39 -14.92 9.46
CA ALA A 22 2.08 -13.49 9.52
C ALA A 22 3.31 -12.65 9.11
N PHE A 23 4.50 -13.03 9.57
CA PHE A 23 5.75 -12.38 9.21
C PHE A 23 6.04 -12.48 7.70
N GLN A 24 5.98 -13.69 7.13
CA GLN A 24 6.24 -13.92 5.71
C GLN A 24 5.22 -13.19 4.81
N LEU A 25 3.94 -13.23 5.17
CA LEU A 25 2.91 -12.53 4.39
C LEU A 25 3.09 -11.01 4.45
N LYS A 26 3.50 -10.47 5.60
CA LYS A 26 3.85 -9.06 5.74
C LYS A 26 5.03 -8.70 4.83
N GLU A 27 6.13 -9.45 4.90
CA GLU A 27 7.32 -9.19 4.07
C GLU A 27 6.99 -9.24 2.57
N ILE A 28 6.20 -10.24 2.14
CA ILE A 28 5.75 -10.36 0.75
C ILE A 28 4.87 -9.15 0.37
N SER A 29 3.95 -8.74 1.25
CA SER A 29 3.06 -7.61 0.97
C SER A 29 3.83 -6.30 0.81
N GLU A 30 4.80 -6.03 1.68
CA GLU A 30 5.66 -4.83 1.62
C GLU A 30 6.49 -4.84 0.33
N LYS A 31 7.09 -5.99 -0.01
CA LYS A 31 7.85 -6.13 -1.26
C LYS A 31 6.96 -5.92 -2.50
N CYS A 32 5.76 -6.50 -2.51
CA CYS A 32 4.83 -6.33 -3.62
C CYS A 32 4.36 -4.87 -3.75
N ALA A 33 4.15 -4.15 -2.64
CA ALA A 33 3.79 -2.74 -2.66
C ALA A 33 4.90 -1.90 -3.33
N VAL A 34 6.15 -2.08 -2.90
CA VAL A 34 7.29 -1.38 -3.51
C VAL A 34 7.44 -1.70 -4.99
N GLU A 35 7.38 -2.98 -5.38
CA GLU A 35 7.46 -3.38 -6.79
C GLU A 35 6.30 -2.81 -7.63
N PHE A 36 5.11 -2.69 -7.04
CA PHE A 36 3.95 -2.11 -7.70
C PHE A 36 4.14 -0.62 -7.94
N GLU A 37 4.56 0.13 -6.91
CA GLU A 37 4.86 1.57 -7.02
C GLU A 37 5.92 1.85 -8.10
N GLU A 38 7.02 1.10 -8.11
CA GLU A 38 8.09 1.25 -9.10
C GLU A 38 7.58 1.00 -10.53
N LYS A 39 6.82 -0.09 -10.73
CA LYS A 39 6.25 -0.43 -12.05
C LYS A 39 5.23 0.61 -12.49
N LEU A 40 4.40 1.09 -11.57
CA LEU A 40 3.40 2.11 -11.83
C LEU A 40 4.07 3.42 -12.25
N TYR A 41 5.06 3.87 -11.49
CA TYR A 41 5.88 5.04 -11.79
C TYR A 41 6.50 4.94 -13.20
N GLN A 42 7.18 3.83 -13.50
CA GLN A 42 7.81 3.62 -14.82
C GLN A 42 6.79 3.70 -15.96
N LYS A 43 5.64 3.04 -15.80
CA LYS A 43 4.56 3.03 -16.80
C LYS A 43 4.02 4.43 -17.06
N ILE A 44 3.81 5.20 -16.00
CA ILE A 44 3.29 6.56 -16.10
C ILE A 44 4.31 7.47 -16.81
N VAL A 45 5.58 7.43 -16.39
CA VAL A 45 6.64 8.25 -17.01
C VAL A 45 6.79 7.93 -18.49
N GLU A 46 6.71 6.64 -18.87
CA GLU A 46 6.72 6.22 -20.28
C GLU A 46 5.57 6.86 -21.07
N ILE A 47 4.34 6.80 -20.54
CA ILE A 47 3.14 7.36 -21.18
C ILE A 47 3.24 8.88 -21.29
N LEU A 48 3.69 9.56 -20.23
CA LEU A 48 3.84 11.02 -20.19
C LEU A 48 4.89 11.48 -21.20
N ARG A 49 6.06 10.85 -21.25
CA ARG A 49 7.10 11.17 -22.25
C ARG A 49 6.57 10.99 -23.68
N LYS A 50 5.72 9.99 -23.92
CA LYS A 50 5.13 9.76 -25.24
C LYS A 50 4.13 10.85 -25.65
N HIS A 51 3.36 11.40 -24.72
CA HIS A 51 2.30 12.38 -25.03
C HIS A 51 2.77 13.84 -24.93
N LEU A 52 3.62 14.17 -23.96
CA LEU A 52 4.09 15.53 -23.68
C LEU A 52 5.41 15.84 -24.40
N GLY A 53 6.11 14.83 -24.92
CA GLY A 53 7.43 14.98 -25.50
C GLY A 53 8.48 15.45 -24.48
N ASN A 54 9.58 16.04 -24.97
CA ASN A 54 10.66 16.58 -24.12
C ASN A 54 10.40 18.02 -23.65
N GLY A 55 9.22 18.59 -23.94
CA GLY A 55 8.92 20.01 -23.68
C GLY A 55 8.43 20.31 -22.27
N VAL A 56 7.96 19.30 -21.54
CA VAL A 56 7.48 19.46 -20.16
C VAL A 56 8.60 19.15 -19.17
N ASP A 57 8.74 19.99 -18.15
CA ASP A 57 9.75 19.84 -17.10
C ASP A 57 9.65 18.45 -16.44
N ALA A 58 10.77 17.73 -16.45
CA ALA A 58 10.88 16.41 -15.83
C ALA A 58 10.55 16.44 -14.33
N ILE A 59 10.86 17.54 -13.64
CA ILE A 59 10.57 17.74 -12.21
C ILE A 59 9.05 17.84 -11.99
N LEU A 60 8.33 18.52 -12.87
CA LEU A 60 6.87 18.66 -12.79
C LEU A 60 6.17 17.32 -13.01
N ILE A 61 6.68 16.52 -13.97
CA ILE A 61 6.24 15.13 -14.16
C ILE A 61 6.48 14.31 -12.89
N ILE A 62 7.71 14.29 -12.37
CA ILE A 62 8.08 13.51 -11.18
C ILE A 62 7.17 13.86 -9.99
N ASN A 63 6.96 15.15 -9.73
CA ASN A 63 6.15 15.61 -8.61
C ASN A 63 4.68 15.21 -8.75
N SER A 64 4.12 15.29 -9.97
CA SER A 64 2.72 14.91 -10.22
C SER A 64 2.51 13.41 -10.07
N VAL A 65 3.45 12.59 -10.57
CA VAL A 65 3.42 11.14 -10.40
C VAL A 65 3.53 10.74 -8.94
N ASN A 66 4.46 11.33 -8.19
CA ASN A 66 4.63 11.05 -6.77
C ASN A 66 3.41 11.49 -5.94
N SER A 67 2.79 12.62 -6.27
CA SER A 67 1.57 13.10 -5.62
C SER A 67 0.42 12.09 -5.76
N VAL A 68 0.21 11.56 -6.96
CA VAL A 68 -0.84 10.57 -7.22
C VAL A 68 -0.53 9.22 -6.61
N ILE A 69 0.73 8.75 -6.66
CA ILE A 69 1.15 7.50 -6.01
C ILE A 69 0.98 7.60 -4.49
N ALA A 70 1.40 8.71 -3.88
CA ALA A 70 1.23 8.93 -2.43
C ALA A 70 -0.24 9.02 -1.98
N GLY A 71 -1.16 9.28 -2.92
CA GLY A 71 -2.60 9.27 -2.67
C GLY A 71 -3.25 7.88 -2.76
N LEU A 72 -2.54 6.87 -3.27
CA LEU A 72 -2.96 5.46 -3.17
C LEU A 72 -2.65 5.00 -1.74
N ALA A 73 -3.58 4.34 -1.04
CA ALA A 73 -3.25 3.91 0.31
C ALA A 73 -2.09 2.91 0.30
N ASP A 74 -1.33 2.93 1.40
CA ASP A 74 -0.38 1.88 1.78
C ASP A 74 -1.20 0.77 2.47
N PRO A 75 -1.64 -0.28 1.76
CA PRO A 75 -2.40 -1.32 2.40
C PRO A 75 -1.49 -2.07 3.37
N LYS A 76 -1.78 -1.98 4.67
CA LYS A 76 -1.03 -2.73 5.67
C LYS A 76 -1.62 -4.12 5.79
N PHE A 77 -0.81 -5.13 5.50
CA PHE A 77 -1.18 -6.52 5.75
C PHE A 77 -0.97 -6.85 7.24
N ALA A 78 -2.06 -7.15 7.96
CA ALA A 78 -2.02 -7.60 9.34
C ALA A 78 -2.91 -8.83 9.51
N LEU A 79 -2.28 -10.02 9.63
CA LEU A 79 -2.99 -11.26 9.93
C LEU A 79 -3.28 -11.34 11.43
N GLU A 80 -4.45 -10.83 11.83
CA GLU A 80 -4.92 -10.94 13.22
C GLU A 80 -5.79 -12.20 13.36
N TYR A 81 -5.18 -13.33 13.75
CA TYR A 81 -5.91 -14.57 13.99
C TYR A 81 -5.40 -15.30 15.24
N ASP A 82 -6.27 -15.43 16.24
CA ASP A 82 -6.02 -16.24 17.43
C ASP A 82 -6.32 -17.72 17.17
N ALA A 83 -5.33 -18.44 16.61
CA ALA A 83 -5.45 -19.86 16.28
C ALA A 83 -5.59 -20.78 17.50
N LEU A 84 -5.29 -20.27 18.69
CA LEU A 84 -5.29 -21.05 19.93
C LEU A 84 -6.59 -20.94 20.72
N LYS A 85 -7.48 -20.00 20.36
CA LYS A 85 -8.72 -19.69 21.09
C LYS A 85 -9.55 -20.91 21.48
N ASN A 86 -9.61 -21.91 20.58
CA ASN A 86 -10.45 -23.10 20.75
C ASN A 86 -9.66 -24.36 21.12
N LEU A 87 -8.34 -24.27 21.32
CA LEU A 87 -7.53 -25.43 21.69
C LEU A 87 -7.45 -25.56 23.22
N SER A 88 -7.69 -26.75 23.74
CA SER A 88 -7.50 -27.02 25.16
C SER A 88 -6.02 -26.92 25.56
N SER A 89 -5.72 -26.27 26.68
CA SER A 89 -4.40 -26.32 27.34
C SER A 89 -4.42 -27.39 28.44
N GLY A 90 -3.26 -27.96 28.77
CA GLY A 90 -3.14 -28.86 29.93
C GLY A 90 -2.29 -30.11 29.71
N THR A 91 -2.58 -31.13 30.51
CA THR A 91 -1.84 -32.39 30.64
C THR A 91 -1.88 -33.25 29.39
N VAL A 92 -1.10 -34.33 29.39
CA VAL A 92 -1.07 -35.33 28.32
C VAL A 92 -2.48 -35.88 28.10
N LEU A 93 -2.95 -35.83 26.86
CA LEU A 93 -4.23 -36.39 26.44
C LEU A 93 -4.00 -37.80 25.92
N CYS A 94 -4.93 -38.71 26.22
CA CYS A 94 -4.89 -40.10 25.78
C CYS A 94 -6.13 -40.47 24.95
N ASN A 95 -5.94 -41.40 24.00
CA ASN A 95 -7.01 -42.07 23.25
C ASN A 95 -8.03 -41.09 22.63
N SER A 96 -9.29 -41.12 23.04
CA SER A 96 -10.37 -40.29 22.48
C SER A 96 -10.13 -38.79 22.66
N GLU A 97 -9.51 -38.38 23.76
CA GLU A 97 -9.20 -36.96 24.02
C GLU A 97 -8.08 -36.47 23.11
N ALA A 98 -7.08 -37.33 22.88
CA ALA A 98 -6.00 -37.05 21.93
C ALA A 98 -6.53 -36.92 20.50
N ILE A 99 -7.45 -37.80 20.08
CA ILE A 99 -8.06 -37.73 18.74
C ILE A 99 -8.86 -36.44 18.58
N ARG A 100 -9.71 -36.09 19.55
CA ARG A 100 -10.54 -34.87 19.49
C ARG A 100 -9.66 -33.61 19.41
N PHE A 101 -8.63 -33.53 20.26
CA PHE A 101 -7.69 -32.42 20.23
C PHE A 101 -6.97 -32.25 18.88
N MET A 102 -6.60 -33.36 18.24
CA MET A 102 -5.96 -33.29 16.92
C MET A 102 -6.91 -32.82 15.82
N GLU A 103 -8.20 -33.20 15.88
CA GLU A 103 -9.22 -32.66 14.97
C GLU A 103 -9.45 -31.17 15.21
N ASP A 104 -9.52 -30.72 16.47
CA ASP A 104 -9.64 -29.29 16.80
C ASP A 104 -8.42 -28.50 16.30
N ALA A 105 -7.21 -29.04 16.44
CA ALA A 105 -5.97 -28.44 15.93
C ALA A 105 -5.97 -28.32 14.40
N LYS A 106 -6.41 -29.38 13.71
CA LYS A 106 -6.55 -29.37 12.25
C LYS A 106 -7.59 -28.34 11.80
N HIS A 107 -8.72 -28.24 12.52
CA HIS A 107 -9.74 -27.24 12.24
C HIS A 107 -9.22 -25.81 12.42
N SER A 108 -8.45 -25.55 13.48
CA SER A 108 -7.78 -24.26 13.70
C SER A 108 -6.87 -23.88 12.52
N LEU A 109 -6.09 -24.83 11.99
CA LEU A 109 -5.20 -24.60 10.84
C LEU A 109 -5.97 -24.37 9.53
N LEU A 110 -7.07 -25.08 9.30
CA LEU A 110 -7.93 -24.85 8.13
C LEU A 110 -8.60 -23.47 8.17
N THR A 111 -8.99 -23.04 9.36
CA THR A 111 -9.58 -21.71 9.57
C THR A 111 -8.53 -20.62 9.39
N LEU A 112 -7.32 -20.79 9.91
CA LEU A 112 -6.18 -19.90 9.66
C LEU A 112 -5.89 -19.75 8.16
N LYS A 113 -5.86 -20.86 7.41
CA LYS A 113 -5.68 -20.83 5.95
C LYS A 113 -6.77 -20.00 5.27
N SER A 114 -8.02 -20.18 5.69
CA SER A 114 -9.16 -19.46 5.12
C SER A 114 -9.11 -17.97 5.47
N ALA A 115 -8.73 -17.63 6.70
CA ALA A 115 -8.52 -16.26 7.15
C ALA A 115 -7.41 -15.59 6.33
N ALA A 116 -6.24 -16.21 6.18
CA ALA A 116 -5.14 -15.69 5.38
C ALA A 116 -5.55 -15.43 3.92
N ALA A 117 -6.29 -16.36 3.30
CA ALA A 117 -6.81 -16.17 1.95
C ALA A 117 -7.77 -14.98 1.84
N ASN A 118 -8.68 -14.82 2.81
CA ASN A 118 -9.59 -13.67 2.86
C ASN A 118 -8.85 -12.35 3.07
N TYR A 119 -7.82 -12.32 3.92
CA TYR A 119 -6.99 -11.13 4.10
C TYR A 119 -6.28 -10.74 2.80
N ILE A 120 -5.71 -11.69 2.06
CA ILE A 120 -5.09 -11.43 0.75
C ILE A 120 -6.12 -10.89 -0.24
N TYR A 121 -7.31 -11.50 -0.30
CA TYR A 121 -8.37 -11.06 -1.21
C TYR A 121 -8.86 -9.65 -0.88
N ASN A 122 -9.08 -9.34 0.40
CA ASN A 122 -9.53 -8.02 0.84
C ASN A 122 -8.44 -6.96 0.62
N PHE A 123 -7.18 -7.31 0.85
CA PHE A 123 -6.03 -6.47 0.53
C PHE A 123 -6.03 -6.08 -0.96
N MET A 124 -6.18 -7.07 -1.85
CA MET A 124 -6.27 -6.82 -3.30
C MET A 124 -7.52 -6.01 -3.68
N GLY A 125 -8.67 -6.32 -3.07
CA GLY A 125 -9.93 -5.62 -3.32
C GLY A 125 -9.87 -4.15 -2.90
N GLY A 126 -9.27 -3.87 -1.74
CA GLY A 126 -9.03 -2.51 -1.23
C GLY A 126 -8.15 -1.71 -2.20
N LEU A 127 -7.01 -2.27 -2.59
CA LEU A 127 -6.14 -1.69 -3.61
C LEU A 127 -6.87 -1.37 -4.92
N CYS A 128 -7.70 -2.28 -5.42
CA CYS A 128 -8.48 -2.02 -6.64
C CYS A 128 -9.55 -0.94 -6.47
N SER A 129 -10.13 -0.80 -5.27
CA SER A 129 -11.21 0.16 -5.01
C SER A 129 -10.71 1.60 -4.85
N GLU A 130 -9.48 1.78 -4.38
CA GLU A 130 -8.87 3.10 -4.20
C GLU A 130 -8.14 3.60 -5.45
N MET A 131 -7.90 2.72 -6.42
CA MET A 131 -7.35 3.14 -7.70
C MET A 131 -8.36 4.00 -8.46
N PRO A 132 -7.96 5.21 -8.94
CA PRO A 132 -8.83 6.03 -9.75
C PRO A 132 -9.14 5.34 -11.08
N VAL A 133 -10.32 5.64 -11.64
CA VAL A 133 -10.80 5.10 -12.94
C VAL A 133 -9.76 5.27 -14.06
N SER A 134 -8.97 6.33 -14.00
CA SER A 134 -7.78 6.51 -14.82
C SER A 134 -6.68 7.22 -14.04
N ILE A 135 -5.62 6.47 -13.68
CA ILE A 135 -4.41 7.02 -13.09
C ILE A 135 -3.77 8.05 -14.03
N ALA A 136 -3.71 7.74 -15.33
CA ALA A 136 -3.18 8.66 -16.33
C ALA A 136 -4.00 9.96 -16.41
N GLY A 137 -5.33 9.86 -16.45
CA GLY A 137 -6.21 11.03 -16.50
C GLY A 137 -6.08 11.92 -15.26
N THR A 138 -5.92 11.31 -14.07
CA THR A 138 -5.68 12.04 -12.81
C THR A 138 -4.37 12.81 -12.86
N ILE A 139 -3.32 12.19 -13.39
CA ILE A 139 -1.99 12.82 -13.49
C ILE A 139 -1.97 13.93 -14.54
N PHE A 140 -2.60 13.73 -15.70
CA PHE A 140 -2.71 14.79 -16.70
C PHE A 140 -3.48 16.00 -16.15
N LYS A 141 -4.51 15.76 -15.35
CA LYS A 141 -5.26 16.82 -14.68
C LYS A 141 -4.38 17.59 -13.67
N ASP A 142 -3.64 16.89 -12.81
CA ASP A 142 -2.72 17.52 -11.84
C ASP A 142 -1.62 18.35 -12.55
N ILE A 143 -1.07 17.83 -13.65
CA ILE A 143 -0.11 18.56 -14.49
C ILE A 143 -0.74 19.84 -15.06
N GLN A 144 -1.97 19.76 -15.58
CA GLN A 144 -2.66 20.91 -16.14
C GLN A 144 -2.94 21.97 -15.07
N GLU A 145 -3.46 21.58 -13.90
CA GLU A 145 -3.74 22.51 -12.79
C GLU A 145 -2.46 23.23 -12.34
N ARG A 146 -1.33 22.52 -12.25
CA ARG A 146 -0.03 23.14 -11.93
C ARG A 146 0.47 24.11 -13.00
N ILE A 147 0.23 23.82 -14.28
CA ILE A 147 0.59 24.73 -15.37
C ILE A 147 -0.24 26.02 -15.28
N GLU A 148 -1.55 25.89 -15.05
CA GLU A 148 -2.45 27.05 -14.88
C GLU A 148 -2.05 27.92 -13.67
N GLU A 149 -1.62 27.30 -12.56
CA GLU A 149 -1.09 28.02 -11.40
C GLU A 149 0.23 28.75 -11.71
N LEU A 150 1.14 28.12 -12.46
CA LEU A 150 2.40 28.73 -12.86
C LEU A 150 2.17 29.93 -13.80
N GLU A 151 1.25 29.81 -14.75
CA GLU A 151 0.84 30.91 -15.64
C GLU A 151 0.32 32.11 -14.83
N ALA A 152 -0.57 31.87 -13.88
CA ALA A 152 -1.10 32.92 -13.00
C ALA A 152 0.00 33.57 -12.13
N GLN A 153 1.01 32.83 -11.69
CA GLN A 153 2.14 33.38 -10.95
C GLN A 153 3.04 34.26 -11.83
N VAL A 154 3.30 33.83 -13.08
CA VAL A 154 4.06 34.63 -14.05
C VAL A 154 3.35 35.94 -14.35
N ASP A 155 2.05 35.91 -14.59
CA ASP A 155 1.27 37.12 -14.85
C ASP A 155 1.35 38.12 -13.68
N ASN A 156 1.18 37.64 -12.45
CA ASN A 156 1.32 38.48 -11.25
C ASN A 156 2.74 39.06 -11.09
N ALA A 157 3.77 38.29 -11.41
CA ALA A 157 5.16 38.74 -11.37
C ALA A 157 5.41 39.84 -12.43
N LEU A 158 4.87 39.68 -13.64
CA LEU A 158 4.94 40.68 -14.71
C LEU A 158 4.23 41.98 -14.31
N PHE A 159 3.03 41.91 -13.72
CA PHE A 159 2.34 43.08 -13.18
C PHE A 159 3.16 43.79 -12.09
N THR A 160 3.83 43.03 -11.25
CA THR A 160 4.68 43.59 -10.18
C THR A 160 5.91 44.28 -10.75
N LEU A 161 6.55 43.70 -11.77
CA LEU A 161 7.69 44.28 -12.47
C LEU A 161 7.31 45.58 -13.19
N ASP A 162 6.22 45.60 -13.95
CA ASP A 162 5.72 46.81 -14.61
C ASP A 162 5.42 47.93 -13.59
N ARG A 163 4.88 47.57 -12.42
CA ARG A 163 4.69 48.54 -11.34
C ARG A 163 6.02 49.09 -10.79
N LEU A 164 7.02 48.22 -10.60
CA LEU A 164 8.35 48.61 -10.12
C LEU A 164 9.09 49.49 -11.13
N GLU A 165 9.03 49.17 -12.42
CA GLU A 165 9.63 49.98 -13.49
C GLU A 165 9.01 51.39 -13.56
N ARG A 166 7.68 51.50 -13.40
CA ARG A 166 7.01 52.81 -13.31
C ARG A 166 7.48 53.61 -12.11
N MET A 167 7.56 52.98 -10.93
CA MET A 167 8.07 53.64 -9.73
C MET A 167 9.53 54.09 -9.89
N GLN A 168 10.37 53.30 -10.56
CA GLN A 168 11.75 53.68 -10.87
C GLN A 168 11.81 54.88 -11.81
N ASN A 169 11.03 54.88 -12.89
CA ASN A 169 10.96 56.02 -13.81
C ASN A 169 10.45 57.29 -13.14
N ASP A 170 9.47 57.19 -12.23
CA ASP A 170 8.98 58.34 -11.47
C ASP A 170 10.09 58.90 -10.56
N LEU A 171 10.90 58.04 -9.93
CA LEU A 171 12.04 58.44 -9.10
C LEU A 171 13.19 59.07 -9.90
N GLU A 172 13.48 58.59 -11.11
CA GLU A 172 14.54 59.12 -11.97
C GLU A 172 14.18 60.47 -12.61
N ASN A 173 12.90 60.80 -12.72
CA ASN A 173 12.40 62.06 -13.28
C ASN A 173 12.01 63.11 -12.21
N MET A 174 12.32 62.87 -10.93
CA MET A 174 12.22 63.83 -9.82
C MET A 174 13.50 64.65 -9.64
#